data_AF-A0A5Y2QP50-F1
#
_entry.id   AF-A0A5Y2QP50-F1
#
_cell.length_a   1.000
_cell.length_b   1.000
_cell.length_c   1.000
_cell.angle_alpha   90.00
_cell.angle_beta   90.00
_cell.angle_gamma   90.00
#
_symmetry.space_group_name_H-M   'P 1'
#
loop_
_entity.id
_entity.type
_entity.pdbx_description
1 polymer ?
#
loop_
_entity_poly.entity_id
_entity_poly.type
_entity_poly.pdbx_seq_one_letter_code
_entity_poly.pdbx_strand_id
1 'polypeptide(L)'
;MNAELQDALLGYAYRRIVELENLLLPNISETVWPAEVKMVFSQVKNAGDLPAHHQRRLKHHINRMWLEQMPIPAIIAAAQSLAIAMEKYA
;
A
#
# COMPACT_ATOMS: atom_id res chain seq x y z
N MET A 1 4.74 35.53 14.90
CA MET A 1 5.63 34.35 14.89
C MET A 1 6.83 34.71 14.02
N ASN A 2 8.07 34.51 14.48
CA ASN A 2 9.27 34.83 13.69
C ASN A 2 9.30 33.97 12.41
N ALA A 3 9.56 34.58 11.25
CA ALA A 3 9.64 33.89 9.95
C ALA A 3 10.65 32.73 9.98
N GLU A 4 11.79 32.89 10.66
CA GLU A 4 12.80 31.83 10.79
C GLU A 4 12.29 30.61 11.56
N LEU A 5 11.48 30.83 12.60
CA LEU A 5 10.86 29.75 13.35
C LEU A 5 9.81 29.02 12.49
N GLN A 6 9.08 29.76 11.65
CA GLN A 6 8.10 29.20 10.75
C GLN A 6 8.75 28.33 9.67
N ASP A 7 9.87 28.76 9.09
CA ASP A 7 10.64 27.98 8.12
C ASP A 7 11.25 26.73 8.74
N ALA A 8 11.78 26.83 9.98
CA ALA A 8 12.30 25.67 10.70
C ALA A 8 11.21 24.63 10.99
N LEU A 9 10.04 25.07 11.44
CA LEU A 9 8.88 24.19 11.70
C LEU A 9 8.36 23.55 10.42
N LEU A 10 8.30 24.31 9.32
CA LEU A 10 7.89 23.79 8.02
C LEU A 10 8.88 22.73 7.52
N GLY A 11 10.18 23.00 7.62
CA GLY A 11 11.24 22.05 7.24
C GLY A 11 11.21 20.77 8.07
N TYR A 12 10.88 20.85 9.36
CA TYR A 12 10.67 19.68 10.20
C TYR A 12 9.43 18.89 9.79
N ALA A 13 8.29 19.58 9.57
CA ALA A 13 7.05 18.94 9.16
C ALA A 13 7.22 18.17 7.84
N TYR A 14 7.88 18.76 6.84
CA TYR A 14 8.18 18.09 5.57
C TYR A 14 9.02 16.83 5.76
N ARG A 15 10.12 16.93 6.53
CA ARG A 15 10.96 15.75 6.81
C ARG A 15 10.15 14.65 7.48
N ARG A 16 9.32 15.00 8.45
CA ARG A 16 8.52 14.02 9.18
C ARG A 16 7.47 13.36 8.30
N ILE A 17 6.84 14.10 7.39
CA ILE A 17 5.91 13.55 6.40
C ILE A 17 6.63 12.53 5.51
N VAL A 18 7.79 12.90 4.95
CA VAL A 18 8.58 12.02 4.09
C VAL A 18 9.02 10.75 4.84
N GLU A 19 9.47 10.88 6.10
CA GLU A 19 9.80 9.73 6.94
C GLU A 19 8.60 8.79 7.16
N LEU A 20 7.43 9.36 7.44
CA LEU A 20 6.20 8.59 7.64
C LEU A 20 5.74 7.91 6.35
N GLU A 21 5.81 8.59 5.22
CA GLU A 21 5.51 8.01 3.91
C GLU A 21 6.45 6.83 3.61
N ASN A 22 7.75 6.98 3.84
CA ASN A 22 8.70 5.88 3.61
C ASN A 22 8.46 4.68 4.54
N LEU A 23 8.04 4.92 5.78
CA LEU A 23 7.76 3.87 6.76
C LEU A 23 6.44 3.14 6.47
N LEU A 24 5.39 3.88 6.08
CA LEU A 24 4.02 3.37 5.96
C LEU A 24 3.66 2.96 4.53
N LEU A 25 4.30 3.56 3.53
CA LEU A 25 4.03 3.37 2.11
C LEU A 25 5.32 2.92 1.40
N PRO A 26 5.91 1.78 1.80
CA PRO A 26 7.17 1.34 1.22
C PRO A 26 7.02 1.20 -0.29
N ASN A 27 8.01 1.72 -1.03
CA ASN A 27 8.04 1.58 -2.47
C ASN A 27 8.29 0.11 -2.83
N ILE A 28 7.25 -0.55 -3.32
CA ILE A 28 7.33 -1.94 -3.75
C ILE A 28 7.83 -1.96 -5.20
N SER A 29 9.06 -2.44 -5.39
CA SER A 29 9.65 -2.65 -6.71
C SER A 29 8.80 -3.60 -7.55
N GLU A 30 8.95 -3.51 -8.86
CA GLU A 30 8.36 -4.50 -9.75
C GLU A 30 8.94 -5.88 -9.43
N THR A 31 8.06 -6.87 -9.29
CA THR A 31 8.42 -8.22 -8.86
C THR A 31 7.51 -9.21 -9.58
N VAL A 32 8.07 -10.35 -9.95
CA VAL A 32 7.29 -11.48 -10.44
C VAL A 32 6.63 -12.17 -9.24
N TRP A 33 5.30 -12.07 -9.17
CA TRP A 33 4.53 -12.66 -8.08
C TRP A 33 4.26 -14.16 -8.31
N PRO A 34 4.23 -14.97 -7.23
CA PRO A 34 3.74 -16.35 -7.28
C PRO A 34 2.33 -16.46 -7.86
N ALA A 35 1.98 -17.64 -8.37
CA ALA A 35 0.68 -17.88 -9.00
C ALA A 35 -0.48 -17.69 -8.00
N GLU A 36 -0.25 -18.05 -6.74
CA GLU A 36 -1.17 -17.94 -5.62
C GLU A 36 -1.57 -16.48 -5.37
N VAL A 37 -0.57 -15.58 -5.33
CA VAL A 37 -0.80 -14.14 -5.17
C VAL A 37 -1.59 -13.59 -6.34
N LYS A 38 -1.27 -14.01 -7.57
CA LYS A 38 -2.00 -13.59 -8.78
C LYS A 38 -3.45 -14.09 -8.76
N MET A 39 -3.68 -15.32 -8.33
CA MET A 39 -5.01 -15.93 -8.21
C MET A 39 -5.88 -15.22 -7.17
N VAL A 40 -5.32 -14.84 -6.02
CA VAL A 40 -6.06 -14.04 -5.02
C VAL A 40 -6.32 -12.64 -5.57
N PHE A 41 -5.31 -12.00 -6.18
CA PHE A 41 -5.46 -10.67 -6.76
C PHE A 41 -6.56 -10.62 -7.83
N SER A 42 -6.68 -11.62 -8.69
CA SER A 42 -7.74 -11.67 -9.72
C SER A 42 -9.16 -11.83 -9.15
N GLN A 43 -9.30 -12.24 -7.89
CA GLN A 43 -10.59 -12.33 -7.21
C GLN A 43 -10.98 -11.02 -6.52
N VAL A 44 -10.05 -10.06 -6.40
CA VAL A 44 -10.32 -8.73 -5.85
C VAL A 44 -10.91 -7.86 -6.95
N LYS A 45 -12.15 -7.43 -6.77
CA LYS A 45 -12.87 -6.60 -7.74
C LYS A 45 -12.15 -5.26 -7.93
N ASN A 46 -12.08 -4.83 -9.18
CA ASN A 46 -11.46 -3.56 -9.62
C ASN A 46 -9.96 -3.41 -9.28
N ALA A 47 -9.32 -4.46 -8.76
CA ALA A 47 -7.89 -4.38 -8.41
C ALA A 47 -7.00 -4.11 -9.63
N GLY A 48 -7.43 -4.53 -10.82
CA GLY A 48 -6.74 -4.26 -12.09
C GLY A 48 -6.84 -2.80 -12.56
N ASP A 49 -7.82 -2.04 -12.06
CA ASP A 49 -8.04 -0.64 -12.43
C ASP A 49 -7.23 0.33 -11.56
N LEU A 50 -6.69 -0.16 -10.44
CA LEU A 50 -5.81 0.62 -9.58
C LEU A 50 -4.53 1.04 -10.32
N PRO A 51 -3.93 2.20 -10.01
CA PRO A 51 -2.61 2.57 -10.49
C PRO A 51 -1.56 1.47 -10.22
N ALA A 52 -0.59 1.32 -11.12
CA ALA A 52 0.39 0.23 -11.07
C ALA A 52 1.15 0.12 -9.74
N HIS A 53 1.39 1.24 -9.05
CA HIS A 53 2.04 1.24 -7.73
C HIS A 53 1.10 0.71 -6.63
N HIS A 54 -0.20 1.01 -6.67
CA HIS A 54 -1.21 0.42 -5.78
C HIS A 54 -1.42 -1.07 -6.06
N GLN A 55 -1.42 -1.50 -7.33
CA GLN A 55 -1.47 -2.94 -7.64
C GLN A 55 -0.29 -3.71 -7.05
N ARG A 56 0.92 -3.15 -7.17
CA ARG A 56 2.14 -3.74 -6.57
C ARG A 56 2.02 -3.84 -5.04
N ARG A 57 1.55 -2.78 -4.39
CA ARG A 57 1.31 -2.77 -2.94
C ARG A 57 0.25 -3.78 -2.52
N LEU A 58 -0.86 -3.87 -3.25
CA LEU A 58 -1.92 -4.84 -2.96
C LEU A 58 -1.42 -6.28 -3.07
N LYS A 59 -0.66 -6.62 -4.13
CA LYS A 59 -0.02 -7.95 -4.29
C LYS A 59 0.98 -8.24 -3.17
N HIS A 60 1.75 -7.24 -2.73
CA HIS A 60 2.64 -7.39 -1.58
C HIS A 60 1.89 -7.71 -0.28
N HIS A 61 0.78 -7.02 0.01
CA HIS A 61 -0.05 -7.32 1.18
C HIS A 61 -0.70 -8.70 1.12
N ILE A 62 -1.19 -9.12 -0.05
CA ILE A 62 -1.69 -10.48 -0.28
C ILE A 62 -0.61 -11.51 0.03
N ASN A 63 0.59 -11.33 -0.52
CA ASN A 63 1.73 -12.20 -0.26
C ASN A 63 2.09 -12.26 1.22
N ARG A 64 2.06 -11.11 1.92
CA ARG A 64 2.36 -11.05 3.35
C ARG A 64 1.36 -11.83 4.18
N MET A 65 0.06 -11.64 3.94
CA MET A 65 -1.00 -12.39 4.62
C MET A 65 -0.90 -13.91 4.33
N TRP A 66 -0.51 -14.27 3.11
CA TRP A 66 -0.28 -15.67 2.74
C TRP A 66 0.89 -16.28 3.53
N LEU A 67 2.02 -15.59 3.63
CA LEU A 67 3.19 -16.04 4.41
C LEU A 67 2.89 -16.14 5.91
N GLU A 68 1.96 -15.33 6.42
CA GLU A 68 1.44 -15.38 7.78
C GLU A 68 0.39 -16.49 7.99
N GLN A 69 0.19 -17.35 6.98
CA GLN A 69 -0.72 -18.51 7.02
C GLN A 69 -2.19 -18.12 7.27
N MET A 70 -2.60 -16.93 6.85
CA MET A 70 -4.00 -16.51 6.94
C MET A 70 -4.89 -17.36 6.01
N PRO A 71 -6.13 -17.70 6.42
CA PRO A 71 -7.07 -18.41 5.54
C PRO A 71 -7.40 -17.61 4.28
N ILE A 72 -7.40 -18.26 3.11
CA ILE A 72 -7.63 -17.61 1.81
C ILE A 72 -8.88 -16.73 1.77
N PRO A 73 -10.06 -17.14 2.30
CA PRO A 73 -11.24 -16.28 2.31
C PRO A 73 -11.02 -14.97 3.10
N ALA A 74 -10.26 -15.03 4.20
CA ALA A 74 -9.91 -13.85 4.99
C ALA A 74 -8.93 -12.93 4.23
N ILE A 75 -7.96 -13.51 3.50
CA ILE A 75 -7.06 -12.76 2.62
C ILE A 75 -7.85 -12.00 1.56
N ILE A 76 -8.80 -12.65 0.89
CA ILE A 76 -9.64 -12.02 -0.15
C ILE A 76 -10.45 -10.86 0.45
N ALA A 77 -11.11 -11.08 1.59
CA ALA A 77 -11.92 -10.05 2.26
C ALA A 77 -11.07 -8.83 2.68
N ALA A 78 -9.89 -9.07 3.25
CA ALA A 78 -8.96 -8.02 3.65
C ALA A 78 -8.40 -7.27 2.44
N ALA A 79 -7.99 -7.99 1.38
CA ALA A 79 -7.49 -7.40 0.14
C ALA A 79 -8.55 -6.56 -0.57
N GLN A 80 -9.82 -6.99 -0.56
CA GLN A 80 -10.93 -6.21 -1.09
C GLN A 80 -11.16 -4.91 -0.32
N SER A 81 -11.12 -4.97 1.01
CA SER A 81 -11.23 -3.78 1.87
C SER A 81 -10.08 -2.80 1.60
N LEU A 82 -8.86 -3.33 1.42
CA LEU A 82 -7.68 -2.54 1.11
C LEU A 82 -7.76 -1.90 -0.29
N ALA A 83 -8.23 -2.63 -1.30
CA ALA A 83 -8.39 -2.11 -2.66
C ALA A 83 -9.36 -0.92 -2.71
N ILE A 84 -10.50 -1.03 -2.01
CA ILE A 84 -11.48 0.07 -1.88
C ILE A 84 -10.84 1.30 -1.20
N ALA A 85 -10.05 1.08 -0.16
CA ALA A 85 -9.36 2.18 0.53
C ALA A 85 -8.30 2.85 -0.35
N MET A 86 -7.55 2.06 -1.14
CA MET A 86 -6.57 2.59 -2.09
C MET A 86 -7.25 3.42 -3.18
N GLU A 87 -8.35 2.93 -3.76
CA GLU A 87 -9.11 3.64 -4.80
C GLU A 87 -9.59 5.03 -4.36
N LYS A 88 -10.00 5.17 -3.09
CA LYS A 88 -10.46 6.45 -2.54
C LYS A 88 -9.39 7.56 -2.55
N TYR A 89 -8.12 7.19 -2.54
CA TYR A 89 -6.98 8.12 -2.45
C TYR A 89 -5.94 7.88 -3.55
N ALA A 90 -6.37 7.29 -4.67
CA ALA A 90 -5.55 6.94 -5.83
C ALA A 90 -5.34 8.10 -6.81
#